data_AF-A0A953APF2-F1
#
_entry.id   AF-A0A953APF2-F1
#
_cell.length_a   1.000
_cell.length_b   1.000
_cell.length_c   1.000
_cell.angle_alpha   90.00
_cell.angle_beta   90.00
_cell.angle_gamma   90.00
#
_symmetry.space_group_name_H-M   'P 1'
#
loop_
_entity.id
_entity.type
_entity.pdbx_description
1 polymer ?
#
loop_
_entity_poly.entity_id
_entity_poly.type
_entity_poly.pdbx_seq_one_letter_code
_entity_poly.pdbx_strand_id
1 'polypeptide(L)'
;MDVPIADLEPAQLRPLEREEYEALVCRGFFTDERIELLGGLLVAREPQSAWHADVIDRLSAHFVEKLGRRARVRIEKPLAVVADSEPEPDLALVPPRDYRTAHPSAAWLVVEVAETSMTPDERIKAAVYVLGRGGRVLGGRSPQPHGPRVP
;
A
#
# COMPACT_ATOMS: atom_id res chain seq x y z
N MET A 1 28.55 7.87 10.98
CA MET A 1 28.49 9.17 10.27
C MET A 1 27.06 9.30 9.81
N ASP A 2 26.31 10.22 10.40
CA ASP A 2 24.96 10.52 9.94
C ASP A 2 25.08 11.26 8.63
N VAL A 3 24.77 10.57 7.54
CA VAL A 3 24.62 11.21 6.23
C VAL A 3 23.26 11.91 6.27
N PRO A 4 23.20 13.24 6.08
CA PRO A 4 21.96 13.99 6.24
C PRO A 4 21.08 13.83 5.00
N ILE A 5 20.58 12.61 4.77
CA ILE A 5 19.68 12.28 3.64
C ILE A 5 18.42 13.16 3.66
N ALA A 6 17.99 13.60 4.86
CA ALA A 6 16.87 14.50 5.05
C ALA A 6 17.06 15.91 4.43
N ASP A 7 18.29 16.30 4.10
CA ASP A 7 18.60 17.59 3.46
C ASP A 7 18.44 17.53 1.92
N LEU A 8 18.22 16.35 1.35
CA LEU A 8 17.98 16.20 -0.08
C LEU A 8 16.55 16.62 -0.43
N GLU A 9 16.43 17.43 -1.49
CA GLU A 9 15.12 17.77 -2.04
C GLU A 9 14.51 16.53 -2.72
N PRO A 10 13.17 16.34 -2.68
CA PRO A 10 12.52 15.21 -3.33
C PRO A 10 12.88 15.03 -4.81
N ALA A 11 13.15 16.12 -5.53
CA ALA A 11 13.57 16.09 -6.94
C ALA A 11 14.98 15.50 -7.16
N GLN A 12 15.79 15.39 -6.11
CA GLN A 12 17.12 14.80 -6.13
C GLN A 12 17.09 13.29 -5.82
N LEU A 13 15.93 12.80 -5.38
CA LEU A 13 15.71 11.39 -5.08
C LEU A 13 15.06 10.73 -6.29
N ARG A 14 15.64 9.61 -6.74
CA ARG A 14 15.01 8.74 -7.74
C ARG A 14 14.33 7.59 -7.01
N PRO A 15 12.99 7.60 -6.86
CA PRO A 15 12.27 6.45 -6.32
C PRO A 15 12.49 5.19 -7.16
N LEU A 16 12.40 4.02 -6.51
CA LEU A 16 12.29 2.76 -7.23
C LEU A 16 10.93 2.67 -7.90
N GLU A 17 10.91 2.22 -9.15
CA GLU A 17 9.67 1.78 -9.78
C GLU A 17 9.37 0.34 -9.39
N ARG A 18 8.09 -0.03 -9.41
CA ARG A 18 7.63 -1.39 -9.10
C ARG A 18 8.28 -2.43 -10.00
N GLU A 19 8.46 -2.13 -11.28
CA GLU A 19 9.12 -3.06 -12.21
C GLU A 19 10.60 -3.31 -11.82
N GLU A 20 11.29 -2.30 -11.30
CA GLU A 20 12.65 -2.45 -10.78
C GLU A 20 12.65 -3.30 -9.50
N TYR A 21 11.72 -3.02 -8.59
CA TYR A 21 11.54 -3.79 -7.36
C TYR A 21 11.23 -5.27 -7.65
N GLU A 22 10.25 -5.56 -8.51
CA GLU A 22 9.90 -6.92 -8.93
C GLU A 22 11.11 -7.63 -9.56
N ALA A 23 11.90 -6.93 -10.39
CA ALA A 23 13.11 -7.50 -10.98
C ALA A 23 14.19 -7.85 -9.93
N LEU A 24 14.32 -7.05 -8.87
CA LEU A 24 15.22 -7.36 -7.75
C LEU A 24 14.71 -8.57 -6.96
N VAL A 25 13.42 -8.61 -6.60
CA VAL A 25 12.80 -9.75 -5.92
C VAL A 25 12.96 -11.04 -6.73
N CYS A 26 12.70 -11.01 -8.04
CA CYS A 26 12.89 -12.15 -8.95
C CYS A 26 14.34 -12.68 -9.00
N ARG A 27 15.33 -11.83 -8.68
CA ARG A 27 16.75 -12.21 -8.61
C ARG A 27 17.19 -12.71 -7.23
N GLY A 28 16.26 -12.79 -6.27
CA GLY A 28 16.52 -13.26 -4.93
C GLY A 28 17.03 -12.19 -3.96
N PHE A 29 16.82 -10.91 -4.25
CA PHE A 29 17.04 -9.86 -3.26
C PHE A 29 15.91 -9.85 -2.23
N PHE A 30 16.22 -9.40 -1.00
CA PHE A 30 15.26 -9.21 0.10
C PHE A 30 14.53 -10.48 0.59
N THR A 31 15.03 -11.67 0.27
CA THR A 31 14.35 -12.95 0.59
C THR A 31 14.13 -13.18 2.09
N ASP A 32 15.01 -12.62 2.92
CA ASP A 32 14.94 -12.74 4.38
C ASP A 32 14.37 -11.46 5.04
N GLU A 33 13.86 -10.53 4.23
CA GLU A 33 13.37 -9.23 4.69
C GLU A 33 11.85 -9.14 4.53
N ARG A 34 11.17 -8.72 5.59
CA ARG A 34 9.75 -8.37 5.52
C ARG A 34 9.66 -6.91 5.07
N ILE A 35 9.65 -6.69 3.76
CA ILE A 35 9.53 -5.34 3.18
C ILE A 35 8.36 -5.25 2.22
N GLU A 36 7.94 -4.03 1.91
CA GLU A 36 7.05 -3.69 0.80
C GLU A 36 7.51 -2.39 0.13
N LEU A 37 7.07 -2.16 -1.11
CA LEU A 37 7.39 -0.94 -1.86
C LEU A 37 6.26 0.09 -1.68
N LEU A 38 6.56 1.26 -1.12
CA LEU A 38 5.62 2.37 -0.95
C LEU A 38 6.26 3.68 -1.43
N GLY A 39 5.65 4.32 -2.44
CA GLY A 39 6.13 5.60 -2.98
C GLY A 39 7.59 5.55 -3.46
N GLY A 40 8.04 4.38 -3.93
CA GLY A 40 9.38 4.10 -4.40
C GLY A 40 10.44 3.87 -3.32
N LEU A 41 10.00 3.67 -2.07
CA LEU A 41 10.86 3.34 -0.94
C LEU A 41 10.56 1.91 -0.45
N LEU A 42 11.62 1.20 -0.05
CA LEU A 42 11.49 -0.09 0.63
C LEU A 42 11.17 0.16 2.10
N VAL A 43 9.98 -0.23 2.53
CA VAL A 43 9.49 -0.03 3.89
C VAL A 43 9.46 -1.37 4.61
N ALA A 44 10.11 -1.44 5.76
CA ALA A 44 10.07 -2.63 6.61
C ALA A 44 8.68 -2.81 7.21
N ARG A 45 8.18 -4.04 7.17
CA ARG A 45 6.92 -4.44 7.78
C ARG A 45 7.15 -4.96 9.18
N GLU A 46 6.35 -4.47 10.12
CA GLU A 46 6.39 -4.94 11.50
C GLU A 46 5.78 -6.35 11.62
N PRO A 47 6.24 -7.16 12.58
CA PRO A 47 5.58 -8.42 12.91
C PRO A 47 4.15 -8.18 13.40
N GLN A 48 3.21 -8.98 12.89
CA GLN A 48 1.83 -8.95 13.37
C GLN A 48 1.70 -9.58 14.75
N SER A 49 0.83 -9.01 15.58
CA SER A 49 0.45 -9.59 16.86
C SER A 49 -0.42 -10.84 16.68
N ALA A 50 -0.59 -11.63 17.74
CA ALA A 50 -1.52 -12.75 17.75
C ALA A 50 -2.99 -12.33 17.57
N TRP A 51 -3.36 -11.15 18.07
CA TRP A 51 -4.72 -10.62 17.90
C TRP A 51 -4.98 -10.25 16.44
N HIS A 52 -4.02 -9.57 15.82
CA HIS A 52 -4.09 -9.16 14.42
C HIS A 52 -4.24 -10.38 13.49
N ALA A 53 -3.43 -11.42 13.74
CA ALA A 53 -3.51 -12.67 13.00
C ALA A 53 -4.89 -13.36 13.13
N ASP A 54 -5.46 -13.45 14.34
CA ASP A 54 -6.80 -14.04 14.56
C ASP A 54 -7.90 -13.27 13.81
N VAL A 55 -7.83 -11.94 13.81
CA VAL A 55 -8.79 -11.10 13.06
C VAL A 55 -8.73 -11.41 11.57
N ILE A 56 -7.52 -11.49 10.99
CA ILE A 56 -7.33 -11.81 9.56
C ILE A 56 -7.87 -13.20 9.23
N ASP A 57 -7.57 -14.22 10.06
CA ASP A 57 -8.03 -15.59 9.84
C ASP A 57 -9.56 -15.68 9.82
N ARG A 58 -10.22 -15.00 10.76
CA ARG A 58 -11.68 -14.96 10.85
C ARG A 58 -12.32 -14.24 9.67
N LEU A 59 -11.75 -13.11 9.24
CA LEU A 59 -12.21 -12.37 8.07
C LEU A 59 -12.03 -13.18 6.79
N SER A 60 -10.88 -13.83 6.63
CA SER A 60 -10.59 -14.68 5.49
C SER A 60 -11.60 -15.82 5.37
N ALA A 61 -11.80 -16.59 6.46
CA ALA A 61 -12.77 -17.68 6.49
C ALA A 61 -14.18 -17.19 6.13
N HIS A 62 -14.60 -16.06 6.68
CA HIS A 62 -15.89 -15.45 6.38
C HIS A 62 -16.05 -15.12 4.89
N PHE A 63 -15.08 -14.45 4.28
CA PHE A 63 -15.17 -14.06 2.87
C PHE A 63 -15.08 -15.26 1.93
N VAL A 64 -14.25 -16.25 2.23
CA VAL A 64 -14.18 -17.50 1.45
C VAL A 64 -15.54 -18.20 1.44
N GLU A 65 -16.18 -18.33 2.61
CA GLU A 65 -17.49 -18.96 2.74
C GLU A 65 -18.57 -18.19 1.97
N LYS A 66 -18.66 -16.87 2.16
CA LYS A 66 -19.74 -16.06 1.57
C LYS A 66 -19.57 -15.81 0.08
N LEU A 67 -18.35 -15.64 -0.41
CA LEU A 67 -18.10 -15.28 -1.81
C LEU A 67 -17.88 -16.50 -2.69
N GLY A 68 -17.38 -17.61 -2.15
CA GLY A 68 -17.05 -18.80 -2.90
C GLY A 68 -16.14 -18.46 -4.09
N ARG A 69 -16.53 -18.90 -5.29
CA ARG A 69 -15.75 -18.66 -6.52
C ARG A 69 -15.90 -17.26 -7.12
N ARG A 70 -16.70 -16.37 -6.51
CA ARG A 70 -16.97 -15.04 -7.06
C ARG A 70 -15.82 -14.06 -6.82
N ALA A 71 -14.94 -14.32 -5.87
CA ALA A 71 -13.76 -13.52 -5.57
C ALA A 71 -12.59 -14.44 -5.21
N ARG A 72 -11.36 -13.92 -5.31
CA ARG A 72 -10.20 -14.49 -4.63
C ARG A 72 -9.90 -13.68 -3.38
N VAL A 73 -9.83 -14.35 -2.23
CA VAL A 73 -9.33 -13.80 -0.97
C VAL A 73 -7.81 -13.93 -0.99
N ARG A 74 -7.09 -12.82 -0.78
CA ARG A 74 -5.63 -12.77 -0.74
C ARG A 74 -5.21 -12.17 0.61
N ILE A 75 -4.42 -12.90 1.37
CA ILE A 75 -3.90 -12.51 2.68
C ILE A 75 -2.43 -12.19 2.53
N GLU A 76 -2.00 -10.99 2.93
CA GLU A 76 -0.60 -10.55 2.87
C GLU A 76 0.03 -10.91 1.51
N LYS A 77 -0.62 -10.48 0.44
CA LYS A 77 -0.10 -10.65 -0.92
C LYS A 77 -0.03 -9.30 -1.62
N PRO A 78 1.01 -9.08 -2.45
CA PRO A 78 1.18 -7.79 -3.08
C PRO A 78 0.04 -7.42 -4.03
N LEU A 79 -0.22 -6.12 -4.10
CA LEU A 79 -1.11 -5.46 -5.06
C LEU A 79 -0.33 -4.40 -5.87
N ALA A 80 -0.26 -4.57 -7.19
CA ALA A 80 0.44 -3.69 -8.11
C ALA A 80 -0.41 -2.44 -8.47
N VAL A 81 -0.76 -1.63 -7.47
CA VAL A 81 -1.80 -0.58 -7.59
C VAL A 81 -1.36 0.67 -8.32
N VAL A 82 -0.09 1.07 -8.20
CA VAL A 82 0.51 2.22 -8.92
C VAL A 82 1.95 1.91 -9.33
N ALA A 83 2.58 2.78 -10.12
CA ALA A 83 3.89 2.52 -10.72
C ALA A 83 5.05 2.41 -9.72
N ASP A 84 4.93 3.06 -8.56
CA ASP A 84 5.97 3.18 -7.54
C ASP A 84 5.59 2.49 -6.22
N SER A 85 4.49 1.74 -6.19
CA SER A 85 4.01 1.11 -4.96
C SER A 85 3.40 -0.25 -5.21
N GLU A 86 3.79 -1.21 -4.38
CA GLU A 86 3.29 -2.57 -4.35
C GLU A 86 2.96 -3.00 -2.91
N PRO A 87 1.95 -2.38 -2.28
CA PRO A 87 1.59 -2.69 -0.91
C PRO A 87 1.09 -4.13 -0.75
N GLU A 88 1.34 -4.68 0.43
CA GLU A 88 0.80 -5.97 0.88
C GLU A 88 -0.28 -5.73 1.94
N PRO A 89 -1.57 -5.69 1.56
CA PRO A 89 -2.64 -5.57 2.53
C PRO A 89 -2.78 -6.83 3.38
N ASP A 90 -3.26 -6.65 4.61
CA ASP A 90 -3.66 -7.77 5.47
C ASP A 90 -4.67 -8.69 4.78
N LEU A 91 -5.67 -8.11 4.12
CA LEU A 91 -6.62 -8.85 3.30
C LEU A 91 -7.09 -8.03 2.09
N ALA A 92 -7.12 -8.68 0.92
CA ALA A 92 -7.71 -8.13 -0.30
C ALA A 92 -8.69 -9.11 -0.95
N LEU A 93 -9.80 -8.57 -1.44
CA LEU A 93 -10.74 -9.27 -2.33
C LEU A 93 -10.54 -8.80 -3.75
N VAL A 94 -10.14 -9.72 -4.63
CA VAL A 94 -9.86 -9.41 -6.04
C VAL A 94 -10.74 -10.25 -6.97
N PRO A 95 -10.91 -9.84 -8.24
CA PRO A 95 -11.58 -10.66 -9.23
C PRO A 95 -10.99 -12.09 -9.29
N PRO A 96 -11.80 -13.13 -9.56
CA PRO A 96 -11.34 -14.51 -9.56
C PRO A 96 -10.59 -14.88 -10.86
N ARG A 97 -9.50 -14.14 -11.15
CA ARG A 97 -8.64 -14.31 -12.33
C ARG A 97 -7.36 -15.07 -11.99
N ASP A 98 -6.60 -15.46 -13.01
CA ASP A 98 -5.25 -15.98 -12.83
C ASP A 98 -4.25 -14.84 -12.59
N TYR A 99 -3.39 -15.00 -11.59
CA TYR A 99 -2.40 -14.02 -11.13
C TYR A 99 -1.01 -14.65 -10.98
N ARG A 100 -0.74 -15.75 -11.69
CA ARG A 100 0.54 -16.46 -11.62
C ARG A 100 1.73 -15.67 -12.15
N THR A 101 1.49 -14.70 -13.04
CA THR A 101 2.54 -13.94 -13.73
C THR A 101 2.49 -12.44 -13.40
N ALA A 102 1.50 -11.99 -12.65
CA ALA A 102 1.34 -10.59 -12.26
C ALA A 102 0.41 -10.46 -11.05
N HIS A 103 0.71 -9.52 -10.16
CA HIS A 103 -0.17 -9.16 -9.06
C HIS A 103 -1.42 -8.40 -9.56
N PRO A 104 -2.55 -8.49 -8.84
CA PRO A 104 -3.72 -7.69 -9.16
C PRO A 104 -3.38 -6.19 -9.03
N SER A 105 -3.75 -5.39 -10.04
CA SER A 105 -3.61 -3.93 -9.99
C SER A 105 -4.78 -3.21 -9.33
N ALA A 106 -5.85 -3.95 -9.01
CA ALA A 106 -7.01 -3.43 -8.32
C ALA A 106 -7.68 -4.51 -7.47
N ALA A 107 -8.33 -4.07 -6.39
CA ALA A 107 -9.10 -4.90 -5.49
C ALA A 107 -10.51 -4.31 -5.27
N TRP A 108 -11.51 -5.18 -5.17
CA TRP A 108 -12.87 -4.79 -4.80
C TRP A 108 -12.94 -4.31 -3.35
N LEU A 109 -12.17 -4.95 -2.47
CA LEU A 109 -12.01 -4.59 -1.07
C LEU A 109 -10.54 -4.74 -0.68
N VAL A 110 -10.05 -3.80 0.12
CA VAL A 110 -8.79 -3.89 0.85
C VAL A 110 -9.13 -3.66 2.32
N VAL A 111 -8.55 -4.47 3.19
CA VAL A 111 -8.66 -4.38 4.64
C VAL A 111 -7.25 -4.31 5.21
N GLU A 112 -7.04 -3.33 6.08
CA GLU A 112 -5.90 -3.22 6.98
C GLU A 112 -6.46 -3.28 8.40
N VAL A 113 -5.86 -4.09 9.25
CA VAL A 113 -6.22 -4.24 10.66
C VAL A 113 -5.23 -3.40 11.47
N ALA A 114 -5.72 -2.64 12.44
CA ALA A 114 -4.85 -1.86 13.32
C ALA A 114 -5.33 -2.01 14.76
N GLU A 115 -4.42 -2.32 15.68
CA GLU A 115 -4.70 -2.33 17.12
C GLU A 115 -4.79 -0.92 17.70
N THR A 116 -4.02 0.00 17.14
CA THR A 116 -3.88 1.38 17.61
C THR A 116 -4.26 2.37 16.52
N SER A 117 -4.03 3.66 16.80
CA SER A 117 -4.16 4.71 15.80
C SER A 117 -3.28 4.44 14.58
N MET A 118 -3.73 4.90 13.41
CA MET A 118 -3.00 4.66 12.17
C MET A 118 -1.56 5.19 12.18
N THR A 119 -0.62 4.30 11.88
CA THR A 119 0.80 4.60 11.68
C THR A 119 1.01 5.42 10.39
N PRO A 120 2.18 6.07 10.22
CA PRO A 120 2.50 6.78 8.98
C PRO A 120 2.44 5.89 7.73
N ASP A 121 2.94 4.66 7.81
CA ASP A 121 2.91 3.67 6.74
C ASP A 121 1.48 3.27 6.37
N GLU A 122 0.60 3.00 7.33
CA GLU A 122 -0.81 2.69 7.07
C GLU A 122 -1.54 3.85 6.37
N ARG A 123 -1.22 5.11 6.72
CA ARG A 123 -1.76 6.29 6.02
C ARG A 123 -1.28 6.38 4.58
N ILE A 124 -0.01 6.04 4.33
CA ILE A 124 0.57 5.99 3.00
C ILE A 124 -0.11 4.88 2.18
N LYS A 125 -0.25 3.67 2.73
CA LYS A 125 -0.96 2.55 2.09
C LYS A 125 -2.39 2.96 1.71
N ALA A 126 -3.12 3.58 2.63
CA ALA A 126 -4.47 4.08 2.37
C ALA A 126 -4.52 5.06 1.18
N ALA A 127 -3.59 6.01 1.12
CA ALA A 127 -3.48 6.96 0.01
C ALA A 127 -3.15 6.25 -1.32
N VAL A 128 -2.21 5.30 -1.29
CA VAL A 128 -1.81 4.47 -2.43
C VAL A 128 -2.99 3.67 -2.99
N TYR A 129 -3.82 3.05 -2.14
CA TYR A 129 -5.02 2.33 -2.58
C TYR A 129 -6.06 3.24 -3.25
N VAL A 130 -6.19 4.48 -2.77
CA VAL A 130 -7.10 5.46 -3.38
C VAL A 130 -6.59 5.92 -4.75
N LEU A 131 -5.29 6.18 -4.87
CA LEU A 131 -4.66 6.56 -6.14
C LEU A 131 -4.86 5.48 -7.21
N GLY A 132 -4.62 4.21 -6.86
CA GLY A 132 -4.79 3.06 -7.76
C GLY A 132 -6.23 2.84 -8.26
N ARG A 133 -7.25 3.44 -7.61
CA ARG A 133 -8.65 3.44 -8.08
C ARG A 133 -8.95 4.50 -9.15
N GLY A 134 -7.94 5.22 -9.63
CA GLY A 134 -8.09 6.28 -10.65
C GLY A 134 -8.48 7.63 -10.06
N GLY A 135 -7.89 7.99 -8.91
CA GLY A 135 -8.24 9.20 -8.16
C GLY A 135 -8.38 10.45 -9.03
N ARG A 136 -9.60 10.99 -9.16
CA ARG A 136 -9.76 12.43 -9.43
C ARG A 136 -9.39 13.16 -8.15
N VAL A 137 -8.28 13.90 -8.20
CA VAL A 137 -7.98 14.93 -7.23
C VAL A 137 -9.01 16.06 -7.41
N LEU A 138 -10.08 16.06 -6.61
CA LEU A 138 -10.90 17.26 -6.44
C LEU A 138 -10.16 18.22 -5.51
N GLY A 139 -9.20 18.95 -6.06
CA GLY A 139 -8.56 20.08 -5.40
C GLY A 139 -9.56 21.24 -5.29
N GLY A 140 -10.32 21.28 -4.21
CA GLY A 140 -11.10 22.45 -3.79
C GLY A 140 -10.29 23.26 -2.78
N ARG A 141 -9.66 24.35 -3.24
CA ARG A 141 -8.89 25.29 -2.43
C ARG A 141 -9.70 25.79 -1.23
N SER A 142 -9.12 25.80 -0.04
CA SER A 142 -9.55 26.73 1.02
C SER A 142 -9.24 28.17 0.58
N PRO A 143 -10.21 29.10 0.60
CA PRO A 143 -9.93 30.51 0.36
C PRO A 143 -9.15 31.08 1.54
N GLN A 144 -7.96 31.61 1.27
CA GLN A 144 -7.23 32.49 2.20
C GLN A 144 -8.04 33.79 2.39
N PRO A 145 -8.35 34.23 3.62
CA PRO A 145 -8.91 35.56 3.82
C PRO A 145 -7.83 36.62 3.59
N HIS A 146 -8.11 37.54 2.66
CA HIS A 146 -7.31 38.74 2.44
C HIS A 146 -7.30 39.61 3.70
N GLY A 147 -6.09 39.97 4.17
CA GLY A 147 -5.89 40.98 5.19
C GLY A 147 -6.38 42.37 4.73
N PRO A 148 -6.66 43.28 5.68
CA PRO A 148 -7.34 44.53 5.39
C PRO A 148 -6.44 45.50 4.61
N ARG A 149 -7.00 46.15 3.58
CA ARG A 149 -6.40 47.33 2.96
C ARG A 149 -6.67 48.53 3.85
N VAL A 150 -5.60 49.19 4.28
CA VAL A 150 -5.61 50.50 4.95
C VAL A 150 -5.96 51.56 3.89
N PRO A 151 -6.74 52.61 4.22
CA PRO A 151 -7.24 53.61 3.27
C PRO A 151 -6.17 54.42 2.55
#